data_AF-R4UN01-F1
#
_entry.id   AF-R4UN01-F1
#
_cell.length_a   1.000
_cell.length_b   1.000
_cell.length_c   1.000
_cell.angle_alpha   90.00
_cell.angle_beta   90.00
_cell.angle_gamma   90.00
#
_symmetry.space_group_name_H-M   'P 1'
#
loop_
_entity.id
_entity.type
_entity.pdbx_description
1 polymer ?
#
loop_
_entity_poly.entity_id
_entity_poly.type
_entity_poly.pdbx_seq_one_letter_code
_entity_poly.pdbx_strand_id
1 'polypeptide(L)'
;MEPEFLPEGAPVPVNPIKVKLKPRPWLERWERQELKGVQDLGLPERFYKRAAEVARPWEKYDLMKEYRASIPAEEQEEIFVEVYSQLQQLEVMRKKMKRRRTFVRPKKMG
;
A
#
# COMPACT_ATOMS: atom_id res chain seq x y z
N MET A 1 16.47 -13.46 6.38
CA MET A 1 15.17 -13.66 5.72
C MET A 1 15.44 -13.56 4.23
N GLU A 2 15.11 -14.59 3.46
CA GLU A 2 15.28 -14.61 2.01
C GLU A 2 13.99 -14.11 1.33
N PRO A 3 14.07 -13.44 0.18
CA PRO A 3 12.90 -12.94 -0.51
C PRO A 3 12.06 -14.07 -1.12
N GLU A 4 10.75 -14.05 -0.86
CA GLU A 4 9.78 -14.94 -1.50
C GLU A 4 9.22 -14.26 -2.76
N PHE A 5 9.42 -14.88 -3.92
CA PHE A 5 8.92 -14.36 -5.19
C PHE A 5 7.52 -14.90 -5.47
N LEU A 6 6.57 -13.99 -5.66
CA LEU A 6 5.23 -14.32 -6.12
C LEU A 6 5.21 -14.41 -7.66
N PRO A 7 4.41 -15.30 -8.24
CA PRO A 7 4.24 -15.35 -9.69
C PRO A 7 3.59 -14.06 -10.20
N GLU A 8 3.96 -13.64 -11.41
CA GLU A 8 3.45 -12.42 -12.03
C GLU A 8 1.93 -12.51 -12.23
N GLY A 9 1.21 -11.47 -11.79
CA GLY A 9 -0.25 -11.41 -11.84
C GLY A 9 -0.97 -12.13 -10.70
N ALA A 10 -0.26 -12.80 -9.78
CA ALA A 10 -0.91 -13.33 -8.57
C ALA A 10 -1.43 -12.18 -7.67
N PRO A 11 -2.60 -12.36 -7.05
CA PRO A 11 -3.11 -11.39 -6.10
C PRO A 11 -2.17 -11.28 -4.89
N VAL A 12 -2.10 -10.09 -4.30
CA VAL A 12 -1.31 -9.87 -3.09
C VAL A 12 -1.93 -10.66 -1.93
N PRO A 13 -1.20 -11.58 -1.28
CA PRO A 13 -1.74 -12.38 -0.18
C PRO A 13 -2.00 -11.49 1.05
N VAL A 14 -3.19 -11.62 1.65
CA VAL A 14 -3.58 -10.90 2.87
C VAL A 14 -3.44 -11.83 4.07
N ASN A 15 -2.69 -11.40 5.09
CA ASN A 15 -2.49 -12.17 6.32
C ASN A 15 -3.62 -11.91 7.34
N PRO A 16 -4.43 -12.93 7.72
CA PRO A 16 -5.55 -12.75 8.64
C PRO A 16 -5.18 -12.82 10.14
N ILE A 17 -3.89 -12.99 10.48
CA ILE A 17 -3.45 -13.17 11.88
C ILE A 17 -3.82 -11.96 12.73
N LYS A 18 -4.49 -12.22 13.87
CA LYS A 18 -4.78 -11.21 14.90
C LYS A 18 -3.74 -11.21 16.00
N VAL A 19 -3.15 -10.06 16.27
CA VAL A 19 -2.07 -9.88 17.25
C VAL A 19 -2.63 -9.63 18.65
N LYS A 20 -1.99 -10.19 19.67
CA LYS A 20 -2.28 -9.91 21.08
C LYS A 20 -1.43 -8.73 21.57
N LEU A 21 -2.05 -7.70 22.15
CA LEU A 21 -1.30 -6.58 22.73
C LEU A 21 -0.62 -6.97 24.04
N LYS A 22 0.48 -6.27 24.32
CA LYS A 22 1.11 -6.26 25.65
C LYS A 22 0.15 -5.67 26.68
N PRO A 23 0.34 -5.95 27.98
CA PRO A 23 -0.39 -5.24 29.02
C PRO A 23 -0.15 -3.72 28.94
N ARG A 24 -1.10 -2.95 29.47
CA ARG A 24 -1.07 -1.48 29.53
C ARG A 24 0.12 -1.00 30.38
N PRO A 25 0.60 0.26 30.19
CA PRO A 25 0.10 1.31 29.29
C PRO A 25 0.53 1.14 27.83
N TRP A 26 -0.30 1.63 26.91
CA TRP A 26 0.00 1.70 25.47
C TRP A 26 0.27 3.14 25.04
N LEU A 27 0.85 3.30 23.85
CA LEU A 27 1.05 4.61 23.23
C LEU A 27 -0.28 5.34 23.02
N GLU A 28 -1.29 4.64 22.50
CA GLU A 28 -2.60 5.22 22.20
C GLU A 28 -3.75 4.39 22.79
N ARG A 29 -4.94 4.98 22.70
CA ARG A 29 -6.22 4.35 23.07
C ARG A 29 -6.75 3.52 21.91
N TRP A 30 -6.10 2.38 21.66
CA TRP A 30 -6.43 1.47 20.57
C TRP A 30 -7.86 0.95 20.61
N GLU A 31 -8.51 0.95 21.79
CA GLU A 31 -9.92 0.60 21.93
C GLU A 31 -10.88 1.55 21.17
N ARG A 32 -10.39 2.71 20.71
CA ARG A 32 -11.17 3.73 20.00
C ARG A 32 -11.07 3.67 18.48
N GLN A 33 -10.15 2.87 17.93
CA GLN A 33 -9.79 2.92 16.50
C GLN A 33 -10.40 1.80 15.65
N GLU A 34 -11.33 0.99 16.19
CA GLU A 34 -11.97 -0.12 15.46
C GLU A 34 -10.98 -1.06 14.72
N LEU A 35 -9.84 -1.36 15.36
CA LEU A 35 -8.80 -2.20 14.78
C LEU A 35 -9.29 -3.65 14.56
N LYS A 36 -9.23 -4.14 13.31
CA LYS A 36 -9.63 -5.51 12.95
C LYS A 36 -8.53 -6.56 13.11
N GLY A 37 -7.27 -6.13 13.20
CA GLY A 37 -6.08 -6.97 13.28
C GLY A 37 -5.59 -7.29 14.69
N VAL A 38 -6.34 -6.90 15.72
CA VAL A 38 -5.97 -7.11 17.12
C VAL A 38 -6.96 -8.08 17.76
N GLN A 39 -6.48 -8.93 18.66
CA GLN A 39 -7.34 -9.76 19.50
C GLN A 39 -8.14 -8.90 20.49
N ASP A 40 -9.11 -9.50 21.17
CA ASP A 40 -9.84 -8.80 22.24
C ASP A 40 -8.86 -8.24 23.28
N LEU A 41 -9.03 -6.95 23.61
CA LEU A 41 -8.20 -6.22 24.54
C LEU A 41 -8.48 -6.61 26.00
N GLY A 42 -9.58 -7.32 26.26
CA GLY A 42 -9.96 -7.76 27.61
C GLY A 42 -10.18 -6.60 28.57
N LEU A 43 -10.60 -5.43 28.05
CA LEU A 43 -10.82 -4.24 28.86
C LEU A 43 -12.19 -4.28 29.53
N PRO A 44 -12.33 -3.65 30.73
CA PRO A 44 -13.63 -3.46 31.34
C PRO A 44 -14.59 -2.68 30.42
N GLU A 45 -15.87 -3.06 30.44
CA GLU A 45 -16.94 -2.49 29.60
C GLU A 45 -17.02 -0.96 29.60
N ARG A 46 -16.68 -0.32 30.72
CA ARG A 46 -16.63 1.16 30.82
C ARG A 46 -15.71 1.82 29.78
N PHE A 47 -14.66 1.12 29.33
CA PHE A 47 -13.75 1.65 28.31
C PHE A 47 -14.38 1.64 26.92
N TYR A 48 -15.10 0.57 26.58
CA TYR A 48 -15.82 0.47 25.31
C TYR A 48 -16.97 1.48 25.22
N LYS A 49 -17.71 1.70 26.32
CA LYS A 49 -18.74 2.76 26.38
C LYS A 49 -18.17 4.15 26.10
N ARG A 50 -17.05 4.51 26.77
CA ARG A 50 -16.34 5.78 26.52
C ARG A 50 -15.72 5.88 25.13
N ALA A 51 -15.45 4.76 24.47
CA ALA A 51 -14.98 4.75 23.09
C ALA A 51 -16.15 5.05 22.14
N ALA A 52 -17.30 4.43 22.36
CA ALA A 52 -18.52 4.67 21.59
C ALA A 52 -19.02 6.13 21.69
N GLU A 53 -18.89 6.77 22.86
CA GLU A 53 -19.25 8.19 23.06
C GLU A 53 -18.46 9.16 22.16
N VAL A 54 -17.23 8.82 21.79
CA VAL A 54 -16.35 9.67 20.96
C VAL A 54 -16.31 9.19 19.50
N ALA A 55 -16.99 8.08 19.20
CA ALA A 55 -17.04 7.53 17.85
C ALA A 55 -17.76 8.50 16.91
N ARG A 56 -17.36 8.46 15.64
CA ARG A 56 -17.93 9.32 14.59
C ARG A 56 -18.59 8.47 13.49
N PRO A 57 -19.71 7.80 13.79
CA PRO A 57 -20.34 6.88 12.84
C PRO A 57 -20.87 7.56 11.56
N TRP A 58 -20.97 8.88 11.53
CA TRP A 58 -21.37 9.64 10.34
C TRP A 58 -20.23 9.80 9.32
N GLU A 59 -18.96 9.62 9.70
CA GLU A 59 -17.83 9.84 8.78
C GLU A 59 -17.84 8.88 7.58
N LYS A 60 -18.41 7.67 7.72
CA LYS A 60 -18.59 6.74 6.59
C LYS A 60 -19.57 7.23 5.53
N TYR A 61 -20.38 8.24 5.85
CA TYR A 61 -21.34 8.87 4.95
C TYR A 61 -20.88 10.27 4.50
N ASP A 62 -19.67 10.69 4.88
CA ASP A 62 -19.11 11.97 4.50
C ASP A 62 -18.45 11.89 3.12
N LEU A 63 -19.25 12.14 2.08
CA LEU A 63 -18.80 12.14 0.68
C LEU A 63 -17.69 13.15 0.41
N MET A 64 -17.68 14.30 1.11
CA MET A 64 -16.65 15.31 0.93
C MET A 64 -15.33 14.89 1.56
N LYS A 65 -15.37 14.10 2.63
CA LYS A 65 -14.18 13.47 3.20
C LYS A 65 -13.59 12.42 2.25
N GLU A 66 -14.44 11.60 1.63
CA GLU A 66 -14.01 10.61 0.62
C GLU A 66 -13.44 11.28 -0.63
N TYR A 67 -14.09 12.33 -1.12
CA TYR A 67 -13.62 13.12 -2.27
C TYR A 67 -12.24 13.73 -2.03
N ARG A 68 -11.98 14.28 -0.83
CA ARG A 68 -10.66 14.83 -0.49
C ARG A 68 -9.58 13.77 -0.26
N ALA A 69 -9.97 12.52 0.00
CA ALA A 69 -9.06 11.42 0.27
C ALA A 69 -8.71 10.61 -0.99
N SER A 70 -9.52 10.70 -2.04
CA SER A 70 -9.33 10.02 -3.32
C SER A 70 -8.99 11.02 -4.43
N ILE A 71 -8.22 10.55 -5.42
CA ILE A 71 -7.97 11.33 -6.64
C ILE A 71 -9.13 11.05 -7.59
N PRO A 72 -9.79 12.06 -8.19
CA PRO A 72 -10.84 11.87 -9.18
C PRO A 72 -10.38 10.98 -10.35
N ALA A 73 -11.31 10.23 -10.96
CA ALA A 73 -11.00 9.31 -12.05
C ALA A 73 -10.30 10.00 -13.24
N GLU A 74 -10.73 11.22 -13.57
CA GLU A 74 -10.15 12.02 -14.66
C GLU A 74 -8.66 12.31 -14.41
N GLU A 75 -8.31 12.77 -13.20
CA GLU A 75 -6.93 13.02 -12.81
C GLU A 75 -6.11 11.72 -12.75
N GLN A 76 -6.71 10.60 -12.33
CA GLN A 76 -6.03 9.29 -12.35
C GLN A 76 -5.63 8.89 -13.77
N GLU A 77 -6.51 9.06 -14.76
CA GLU A 77 -6.21 8.72 -16.15
C GLU A 77 -5.02 9.52 -16.68
N GLU A 78 -4.99 10.83 -16.45
CA GLU A 78 -3.87 11.69 -16.85
C GLU A 78 -2.55 11.24 -16.22
N ILE A 79 -2.55 10.96 -14.91
CA ILE A 79 -1.38 10.46 -14.18
C ILE A 79 -0.92 9.12 -14.77
N PHE A 80 -1.84 8.19 -15.02
CA PHE A 80 -1.49 6.88 -15.56
C PHE A 80 -0.90 6.99 -16.97
N VAL A 81 -1.48 7.81 -17.85
CA VAL A 81 -0.96 8.03 -19.20
C VAL A 81 0.48 8.56 -19.15
N GLU A 82 0.75 9.54 -18.28
CA GLU A 82 2.09 10.07 -18.10
C GLU A 82 3.07 8.97 -17.64
N VAL A 83 2.73 8.25 -16.57
CA VAL A 83 3.58 7.19 -16.01
C VAL A 83 3.86 6.08 -17.03
N TYR A 84 2.85 5.59 -17.74
CA TYR A 84 3.02 4.55 -18.74
C TYR A 84 3.90 5.02 -19.91
N SER A 85 3.74 6.28 -20.34
CA SER A 85 4.58 6.84 -21.40
C SER A 85 6.07 6.87 -21.01
N GLN A 86 6.37 7.29 -19.79
CA GLN A 86 7.73 7.35 -19.26
C GLN A 86 8.32 5.94 -19.09
N LEU A 87 7.54 5.00 -18.58
CA LEU A 87 7.95 3.59 -18.47
C LEU A 87 8.29 2.98 -19.83
N GLN A 88 7.46 3.24 -20.85
CA GLN A 88 7.71 2.77 -22.21
C GLN A 88 9.00 3.37 -22.79
N GLN A 89 9.26 4.67 -22.57
CA GLN A 89 10.50 5.31 -23.00
C GLN A 89 11.74 4.68 -22.32
N LEU A 90 11.66 4.42 -21.01
CA LEU A 90 12.73 3.77 -20.25
C LEU A 90 13.01 2.35 -20.74
N GLU A 91 11.98 1.57 -21.06
CA GLU A 91 12.14 0.24 -21.64
C GLU A 91 12.85 0.29 -22.99
N VAL A 92 12.44 1.20 -23.88
CA VAL A 92 13.08 1.37 -25.19
C VAL A 92 14.54 1.77 -25.03
N MET A 93 14.85 2.69 -24.11
CA MET A 93 16.23 3.08 -23.79
C MET A 93 17.05 1.89 -23.27
N ARG A 94 16.52 1.11 -22.32
CA ARG A 94 17.17 -0.10 -21.79
C ARG A 94 17.47 -1.11 -22.89
N LYS A 95 16.51 -1.36 -23.79
CA LYS A 95 16.67 -2.23 -24.96
C LYS A 95 17.78 -1.72 -25.90
N LYS A 96 17.82 -0.41 -26.20
CA LYS A 96 18.88 0.21 -27.02
C LYS A 96 20.27 0.08 -26.36
N MET A 97 20.39 0.35 -25.06
CA MET A 97 21.66 0.21 -24.34
C MET A 97 22.18 -1.22 -24.30
N LYS A 98 21.31 -2.22 -24.10
CA LYS A 98 21.70 -3.65 -24.13
C LYS A 98 22.26 -4.06 -25.50
N ARG A 99 21.64 -3.60 -26.59
CA ARG A 99 22.13 -3.82 -27.96
C ARG A 99 23.48 -3.13 -28.21
N ARG A 100 23.67 -1.91 -27.69
CA ARG A 100 24.94 -1.19 -27.83
C ARG A 100 26.09 -1.85 -27.07
N ARG A 101 25.84 -2.41 -25.88
CA ARG A 101 26.87 -3.13 -25.08
C ARG A 101 27.26 -4.49 -25.67
N THR A 102 26.37 -5.14 -26.42
CA THR A 102 26.65 -6.42 -27.08
C THR A 102 27.41 -6.27 -28.40
N PHE A 103 27.35 -5.08 -29.02
CA PHE A 103 28.14 -4.75 -30.20
C PHE A 103 29.56 -4.30 -29.82
N VAL A 104 30.46 -5.25 -29.59
CA VAL A 104 31.92 -4.98 -29.58
C VAL A 104 32.45 -5.29 -30.97
N ARG A 105 32.92 -4.27 -31.69
CA ARG A 105 33.50 -4.44 -33.04
C ARG A 105 34.75 -5.33 -32.90
N PRO A 106 34.85 -6.50 -33.56
CA PRO A 106 36.03 -7.35 -33.44
C PRO A 106 37.26 -6.56 -33.91
N LYS A 107 38.27 -6.46 -33.04
CA LYS A 107 39.54 -5.82 -33.36
C LYS A 107 40.21 -6.69 -34.41
N LYS A 108 40.33 -6.20 -35.66
CA LYS A 108 41.13 -6.87 -36.69
C LYS A 108 42.55 -6.98 -36.14
N MET A 109 42.99 -8.20 -35.82
CA MET A 109 44.42 -8.48 -35.69
C MET A 109 44.99 -8.44 -37.11
N GLY A 110 46.02 -7.61 -37.28
CA GLY A 110 46.74 -7.46 -38.54
C GLY A 110 47.57 -8.67 -38.89
#